data_AF-A0A351LCL0-F1
#
_entry.id   AF-A0A351LCL0-F1
#
_cell.length_a   1.000
_cell.length_b   1.000
_cell.length_c   1.000
_cell.angle_alpha   90.00
_cell.angle_beta   90.00
_cell.angle_gamma   90.00
#
_symmetry.space_group_name_H-M   'P 1'
#
loop_
_entity.id
_entity.type
_entity.pdbx_description
1 polymer ?
#
loop_
_entity_poly.entity_id
_entity_poly.type
_entity_poly.pdbx_seq_one_letter_code
_entity_poly.pdbx_strand_id
1 'polypeptide(L)'
;MNNFVVDFLGFRMMVSSLIIRIFYALGLLVITIYGLQQALGNLLMGLGIIILANLLWRIFCEALILLFGIHQELVKISRNFKS
;
A
#
# COMPACT_ATOMS: atom_id res chain seq x y z
N MET A 1 -6.08 -15.84 22.50
CA MET A 1 -5.57 -14.67 21.79
C MET A 1 -6.71 -14.06 20.96
N ASN A 2 -7.47 -13.23 21.68
CA ASN A 2 -8.53 -12.28 21.36
C ASN A 2 -9.37 -12.41 20.07
N ASN A 3 -10.65 -12.72 20.29
CA ASN A 3 -11.79 -12.52 19.38
C ASN A 3 -11.92 -11.08 18.83
N PHE A 4 -11.14 -10.13 19.36
CA PHE A 4 -11.00 -8.76 18.84
C PHE A 4 -10.49 -8.71 17.40
N VAL A 5 -9.59 -9.61 17.00
CA VAL A 5 -9.02 -9.65 15.65
C VAL A 5 -10.04 -10.16 14.63
N VAL A 6 -10.94 -11.05 15.03
CA VAL A 6 -11.96 -11.64 14.15
C VAL A 6 -13.08 -10.62 13.87
N ASP A 7 -13.49 -9.82 14.87
CA ASP A 7 -14.38 -8.67 14.66
C ASP A 7 -13.70 -7.53 13.87
N PHE A 8 -12.40 -7.30 14.07
CA PHE A 8 -11.63 -6.34 13.25
C PHE A 8 -11.56 -6.73 11.77
N LEU A 9 -11.66 -8.02 11.44
CA LEU A 9 -11.56 -8.55 10.08
C LEU A 9 -12.93 -8.72 9.39
N GLY A 10 -14.04 -8.64 10.13
CA GLY A 10 -15.40 -8.44 9.60
C GLY A 10 -15.59 -7.05 8.95
N PHE A 11 -14.71 -6.10 9.29
CA PHE A 11 -14.54 -4.77 8.70
C PHE A 11 -13.75 -4.81 7.37
N ARG A 12 -13.85 -5.91 6.63
CA ARG A 12 -12.96 -6.33 5.52
C ARG A 12 -12.78 -5.31 4.39
N MET A 13 -13.75 -4.41 4.19
CA MET A 13 -13.72 -3.38 3.17
C MET A 13 -13.01 -2.09 3.62
N MET A 14 -13.21 -1.65 4.86
CA MET A 14 -12.50 -0.46 5.39
C MET A 14 -11.05 -0.77 5.81
N VAL A 15 -10.78 -1.98 6.28
CA VAL A 15 -9.43 -2.42 6.66
C VAL A 15 -8.46 -2.40 5.47
N SER A 16 -8.91 -2.80 4.27
CA SER A 16 -8.02 -2.94 3.11
C SER A 16 -7.30 -1.62 2.77
N SER A 17 -8.03 -0.50 2.72
CA SER A 17 -7.45 0.82 2.43
C SER A 17 -6.49 1.30 3.52
N LEU A 18 -6.80 1.03 4.80
CA LEU A 18 -5.97 1.47 5.93
C LEU A 18 -4.67 0.66 6.03
N ILE A 19 -4.73 -0.67 5.84
CA ILE A 19 -3.54 -1.54 5.80
C ILE A 19 -2.59 -1.12 4.68
N ILE A 20 -3.10 -0.88 3.48
CA ILE A 20 -2.24 -0.49 2.34
C ILE A 20 -1.58 0.87 2.62
N ARG A 21 -2.28 1.79 3.31
CA ARG A 21 -1.72 3.10 3.71
C ARG A 21 -0.59 2.97 4.73
N ILE A 22 -0.70 2.06 5.71
CA ILE A 22 0.39 1.73 6.64
C ILE A 22 1.57 1.10 5.89
N PHE A 23 1.27 0.16 4.98
CA PHE A 23 2.29 -0.51 4.17
C PHE A 23 3.05 0.47 3.27
N TYR A 24 2.34 1.45 2.70
CA TYR A 24 2.95 2.55 1.94
C TYR A 24 3.95 3.34 2.78
N ALA A 25 3.58 3.75 3.99
CA ALA A 25 4.45 4.49 4.90
C ALA A 25 5.68 3.68 5.32
N LEU A 26 5.50 2.38 5.60
CA LEU A 26 6.59 1.47 5.92
C LEU A 26 7.56 1.30 4.74
N GLY A 27 7.05 1.06 3.53
CA GLY A 27 7.91 0.90 2.36
C GLY A 27 8.66 2.18 2.00
N LEU A 28 8.04 3.35 2.16
CA LEU A 28 8.72 4.63 2.00
C LEU A 28 9.89 4.77 2.96
N LEU A 29 9.71 4.39 4.23
CA LEU A 29 10.78 4.38 5.24
C LEU A 29 11.92 3.42 4.87
N VAL A 30 11.59 2.22 4.40
CA VAL A 30 12.61 1.24 4.00
C VAL A 30 13.42 1.75 2.81
N ILE A 31 12.75 2.30 1.79
CA ILE A 31 13.41 2.83 0.58
C ILE A 31 14.31 4.02 0.92
N THR A 32 13.88 4.91 1.81
CA THR A 32 14.70 6.06 2.21
C THR A 32 15.93 5.63 3.00
N ILE A 33 15.80 4.69 3.95
CA ILE A 33 16.95 4.16 4.71
C ILE A 33 17.94 3.46 3.76
N TYR A 34 17.44 2.59 2.88
CA TYR A 34 18.26 1.83 1.95
C TYR A 34 18.97 2.74 0.93
N GLY A 35 18.25 3.73 0.41
CA GLY A 35 18.80 4.75 -0.47
C GLY A 35 19.86 5.61 0.21
N LEU A 36 19.68 5.95 1.50
CA LEU A 36 20.67 6.69 2.29
C LEU A 36 21.96 5.88 2.46
N GLN A 37 21.85 4.58 2.78
CA GLN A 37 23.02 3.70 2.91
C GLN A 37 23.80 3.62 1.59
N GLN A 38 23.10 3.48 0.45
CA GLN A 38 23.75 3.43 -0.85
C GLN A 38 24.37 4.77 -1.25
N ALA A 39 23.79 5.91 -0.83
CA ALA A 39 24.34 7.23 -1.10
C ALA A 39 25.69 7.48 -0.41
N LEU A 40 25.99 6.78 0.71
CA LEU A 40 27.29 6.87 1.39
C LEU A 40 28.43 6.25 0.57
N GLY A 41 28.15 5.22 -0.24
CA GLY A 41 29.14 4.57 -1.10
C GLY A 41 29.21 5.19 -2.49
N ASN A 42 28.05 5.46 -3.10
CA ASN A 42 27.96 6.08 -4.41
C ASN A 42 26.71 6.98 -4.47
N LEU A 43 26.96 8.29 -4.36
CA LEU A 43 25.90 9.30 -4.29
C LEU A 43 24.93 9.23 -5.48
N LEU A 44 25.44 8.96 -6.69
CA LEU A 44 24.65 8.92 -7.91
C LEU A 44 23.71 7.71 -7.93
N MET A 45 24.20 6.55 -7.49
CA MET A 45 23.38 5.35 -7.31
C MET A 45 22.35 5.51 -6.19
N GLY A 46 22.74 6.10 -5.05
CA GLY A 46 21.84 6.35 -3.93
C GLY A 46 20.68 7.27 -4.31
N LEU A 47 20.97 8.39 -4.97
CA LEU A 47 19.94 9.31 -5.48
C LEU A 47 19.05 8.65 -6.53
N GLY A 48 19.64 7.87 -7.45
CA GLY A 48 18.89 7.10 -8.44
C GLY A 48 17.90 6.14 -7.78
N ILE A 49 18.32 5.42 -6.74
CA ILE A 49 17.46 4.50 -5.99
C ILE A 49 16.38 5.26 -5.22
N ILE A 50 16.72 6.34 -4.50
CA ILE A 50 15.74 7.13 -3.75
C ILE A 50 14.64 7.66 -4.66
N ILE A 51 14.97 8.10 -5.88
CA ILE A 51 13.98 8.64 -6.81
C ILE A 51 13.21 7.50 -7.50
N LEU A 52 13.91 6.57 -8.17
CA LEU A 52 13.27 5.52 -8.97
C LEU A 52 12.51 4.51 -8.12
N ALA A 53 13.10 4.02 -7.03
CA ALA A 53 12.44 3.05 -6.17
C ALA A 53 11.23 3.66 -5.44
N ASN A 54 11.32 4.93 -5.02
CA ASN A 54 10.18 5.61 -4.40
C ASN A 54 9.05 5.85 -5.41
N LEU A 55 9.38 6.25 -6.65
CA LEU A 55 8.39 6.41 -7.71
C LEU A 55 7.69 5.09 -8.06
N LEU A 56 8.46 4.01 -8.25
CA LEU A 56 7.91 2.68 -8.51
C LEU A 56 7.03 2.19 -7.35
N TRP A 57 7.49 2.39 -6.11
CA TRP A 57 6.73 2.04 -4.91
C TRP A 57 5.39 2.78 -4.86
N ARG A 58 5.40 4.07 -5.17
CA ARG A 58 4.19 4.89 -5.20
C ARG A 58 3.19 4.37 -6.23
N ILE A 59 3.63 4.10 -7.46
CA ILE A 59 2.78 3.54 -8.52
C ILE A 59 2.20 2.19 -8.10
N PHE A 60 3.03 1.30 -7.55
CA PHE A 60 2.59 -0.03 -7.12
C PHE A 60 1.56 0.04 -5.99
N CYS A 61 1.81 0.86 -4.96
CA CYS A 61 0.86 1.06 -3.87
C CYS A 61 -0.45 1.68 -4.35
N GLU A 62 -0.39 2.67 -5.23
CA GLU A 62 -1.59 3.32 -5.79
C GLU A 62 -2.40 2.35 -6.65
N ALA A 63 -1.75 1.48 -7.43
CA ALA A 63 -2.39 0.41 -8.17
C ALA A 63 -3.08 -0.61 -7.25
N LEU A 64 -2.46 -0.99 -6.14
CA LEU A 64 -3.07 -1.88 -5.16
C LEU A 64 -4.33 -1.26 -4.53
N ILE A 65 -4.26 0.00 -4.09
CA ILE A 65 -5.42 0.71 -3.52
C ILE A 65 -6.55 0.79 -4.55
N LEU A 66 -6.22 1.13 -5.79
CA LEU A 66 -7.17 1.31 -6.87
C LEU A 66 -7.85 -0.02 -7.25
N LEU A 67 -7.09 -1.11 -7.34
CA LEU A 67 -7.63 -2.46 -7.60
C LEU A 67 -8.59 -2.91 -6.49
N PHE A 68 -8.20 -2.71 -5.23
CA PHE A 68 -9.09 -3.00 -4.11
C PHE A 68 -10.32 -2.09 -4.13
N GLY A 69 -10.18 -0.82 -4.46
CA GLY A 69 -11.30 0.11 -4.63
C GLY A 69 -12.32 -0.37 -5.67
N ILE A 70 -11.86 -0.78 -6.86
CA ILE A 70 -12.73 -1.30 -7.93
C ILE A 70 -13.49 -2.54 -7.48
N HIS A 71 -12.80 -3.49 -6.84
CA HIS A 71 -13.46 -4.72 -6.35
C HIS A 71 -14.62 -4.37 -5.40
N GLN A 72 -14.44 -3.38 -4.54
CA GLN A 72 -15.47 -2.98 -3.59
C GLN A 72 -16.68 -2.35 -4.27
N GLU A 73 -16.46 -1.50 -5.26
CA GLU A 73 -17.54 -0.86 -6.03
C GLU A 73 -18.32 -1.87 -6.89
N LEU A 74 -17.64 -2.85 -7.50
CA LEU A 74 -18.29 -3.93 -8.26
C LEU A 74 -19.24 -4.77 -7.39
N VAL A 75 -18.84 -5.03 -6.15
CA VAL A 75 -19.69 -5.77 -5.18
C VAL A 75 -20.92 -4.95 -4.76
N LYS A 76 -20.85 -3.62 -4.76
CA LYS A 76 -22.01 -2.74 -4.49
C LYS A 76 -23.01 -2.73 -5.65
N ILE A 77 -22.52 -2.73 -6.89
CA ILE A 77 -23.37 -2.73 -8.10
C ILE A 77 -24.13 -4.06 -8.22
N SER A 78 -23.46 -5.19 -8.01
CA SER A 78 -24.10 -6.52 -8.04
C SER A 78 -25.23 -6.68 -7.02
N ARG A 79 -25.15 -6.01 -5.88
CA ARG A 79 -26.20 -6.04 -4.84
C ARG A 79 -27.44 -5.22 -5.21
N ASN A 80 -27.29 -4.11 -5.94
CA ASN A 80 -28.41 -3.25 -6.34
C ASN A 80 -29.27 -3.87 -7.46
N PHE A 81 -28.69 -4.73 -8.30
CA PHE A 81 -29.42 -5.40 -9.40
C PHE A 81 -30.23 -6.63 -8.97
N LYS A 82 -30.15 -7.05 -7.70
CA LYS A 82 -30.90 -8.22 -7.17
C LYS A 82 -32.11 -7.81 -6.31
N SER A 83 -32.59 -6.57 -6.45
CA SER A 83 -33.89 -6.11 -5.94
C SER A 83 -34.93 -6.09 -7.05
#